data_AF-A0A5J5NUN8-F1
#
_entry.id   AF-A0A5J5NUN8-F1
#
_cell.length_a   1.000
_cell.length_b   1.000
_cell.length_c   1.000
_cell.angle_alpha   90.00
_cell.angle_beta   90.00
_cell.angle_gamma   90.00
#
_symmetry.space_group_name_H-M   'P 1'
#
loop_
_entity.id
_entity.type
_entity.pdbx_description
1 polymer ?
#
loop_
_entity_poly.entity_id
_entity_poly.type
_entity_poly.pdbx_seq_one_letter_code
_entity_poly.pdbx_strand_id
1 'polypeptide(L)' 'SKECLEKVTQTISFLAQPRESHLLLLTGEVQRDRAAELLGLRACNFRPRHSSKLGNEFQVFTNYDAGERLGGWEQEQ' A
#
# COMPACT_ATOMS: atom_id res chain seq x y z
N SER A 1 11.75 -5.02 -4.39
CA SER A 1 13.00 -4.28 -4.61
C SER A 1 12.74 -2.80 -4.36
N LYS A 2 13.65 -2.10 -3.68
CA LYS A 2 13.54 -0.66 -3.36
C LYS A 2 13.30 0.20 -4.62
N GLU A 3 14.14 -0.02 -5.63
CA GLU A 3 14.11 0.73 -6.90
C GLU A 3 12.76 0.61 -7.62
N CYS A 4 12.10 -0.55 -7.49
CA CYS A 4 10.80 -0.79 -8.13
C CYS A 4 9.73 0.17 -7.57
N LEU A 5 9.63 0.30 -6.24
CA LEU A 5 8.62 1.17 -5.64
C LEU A 5 8.90 2.66 -5.89
N GLU A 6 10.17 3.05 -5.96
CA GLU A 6 10.57 4.42 -6.33
C GLU A 6 10.12 4.79 -7.74
N LYS A 7 10.38 3.93 -8.73
CA LYS A 7 9.95 4.16 -10.12
C LYS A 7 8.44 4.13 -10.28
N VAL A 8 7.74 3.26 -9.55
CA VAL A 8 6.28 3.25 -9.49
C VAL A 8 5.75 4.56 -8.90
N THR A 9 6.37 5.07 -7.83
CA THR A 9 6.01 6.37 -7.22
C THR A 9 6.13 7.52 -8.22
N GLN A 10 7.22 7.55 -9.00
CA GLN A 10 7.38 8.54 -10.07
C GLN A 10 6.25 8.43 -11.10
N THR A 11 5.89 7.22 -11.52
CA THR A 11 4.78 7.01 -12.46
C THR A 11 3.45 7.49 -11.89
N ILE A 12 3.16 7.20 -10.62
CA ILE A 12 1.95 7.68 -9.92
C ILE A 12 1.88 9.20 -9.93
N SER A 13 3.01 9.91 -9.75
CA SER A 13 3.01 11.38 -9.73
C SER A 13 2.56 12.04 -11.03
N PHE A 14 2.70 11.34 -12.17
CA PHE A 14 2.20 11.82 -13.47
C PHE A 14 0.72 11.48 -13.71
N LEU A 15 0.18 10.48 -13.02
CA LEU A 15 -1.18 9.97 -13.22
C LEU A 15 -2.17 10.51 -12.19
N ALA A 16 -1.72 10.67 -10.95
CA ALA A 16 -2.55 11.07 -9.84
C ALA A 16 -2.81 12.58 -9.86
N GLN A 17 -4.06 12.95 -9.67
CA GLN A 17 -4.43 14.32 -9.32
C GLN A 17 -4.20 14.51 -7.81
N PRO A 18 -3.30 15.42 -7.40
CA PRO A 18 -2.99 15.62 -5.98
C PRO A 18 -4.25 15.90 -5.17
N ARG A 19 -4.38 15.24 -4.01
CA ARG A 19 -5.52 15.37 -3.06
C ARG A 19 -6.88 14.84 -3.54
N GLU A 20 -7.01 14.45 -4.80
CA GLU A 20 -8.26 13.88 -5.34
C GLU A 20 -8.16 12.37 -5.59
N SER A 21 -6.94 11.85 -5.78
CA SER A 21 -6.74 10.44 -6.13
C SER A 21 -6.65 9.55 -4.88
N HIS A 22 -7.49 8.51 -4.87
CA HIS A 22 -7.37 7.40 -3.93
C HIS A 22 -6.36 6.37 -4.43
N LEU A 23 -5.37 6.07 -3.60
CA LEU A 23 -4.31 5.10 -3.88
C LEU A 23 -4.54 3.84 -3.04
N LEU A 24 -4.46 2.69 -3.71
CA LEU A 24 -4.42 1.36 -3.10
C LEU A 24 -3.19 0.64 -3.65
N LEU A 25 -2.27 0.28 -2.76
CA LEU A 25 -1.05 -0.46 -3.09
C LEU A 25 -1.11 -1.84 -2.43
N LEU A 26 -1.03 -2.90 -3.23
CA LEU A 26 -0.81 -4.27 -2.76
C LEU A 26 0.65 -4.62 -3.02
N THR A 27 1.42 -4.86 -1.98
CA THR A 27 2.85 -5.22 -2.10
C THR A 27 3.28 -6.06 -0.90
N GLY A 28 4.52 -6.56 -0.94
CA GLY A 28 5.09 -7.31 0.18
C GLY A 28 5.19 -6.44 1.44
N GLU A 29 4.94 -7.01 2.61
CA GLU A 29 4.97 -6.31 3.91
C GLU A 29 6.30 -5.56 4.12
N VAL A 30 7.41 -6.12 3.66
CA VAL A 30 8.75 -5.51 3.72
C VAL A 30 8.86 -4.12 3.08
N GLN A 31 7.85 -3.68 2.31
CA GLN A 31 7.78 -2.35 1.72
C GLN A 31 6.99 -1.33 2.56
N ARG A 32 6.48 -1.69 3.73
CA ARG A 32 5.64 -0.85 4.61
C ARG A 32 6.22 0.55 4.80
N ASP A 33 7.42 0.65 5.37
CA ASP A 33 8.04 1.94 5.68
C ASP A 33 8.27 2.76 4.42
N ARG A 34 8.61 2.08 3.31
CA ARG A 34 8.86 2.73 2.03
C ARG A 34 7.59 3.25 1.38
N ALA A 35 6.48 2.53 1.50
CA ALA A 35 5.16 2.97 1.03
C ALA A 35 4.65 4.16 1.85
N ALA A 36 4.91 4.19 3.16
CA ALA A 36 4.62 5.33 4.01
C ALA A 36 5.48 6.56 3.63
N GLU A 37 6.79 6.39 3.49
CA GLU A 37 7.74 7.46 3.18
C GLU A 37 7.49 8.08 1.78
N LEU A 38 7.32 7.25 0.75
CA LEU A 38 7.25 7.71 -0.64
C LEU A 38 5.86 8.20 -1.06
N LEU A 39 4.80 7.59 -0.53
CA LEU A 39 3.43 7.76 -1.01
C LEU A 39 2.44 8.14 0.11
N GLY A 40 2.89 8.22 1.37
CA GLY A 40 2.02 8.54 2.50
C GLY A 40 0.96 7.47 2.76
N LEU A 41 1.21 6.21 2.38
CA LEU A 41 0.24 5.13 2.53
C LEU A 41 0.32 4.50 3.92
N ARG A 42 -0.83 4.06 4.43
CA ARG A 42 -0.94 3.32 5.70
C ARG A 42 -1.47 1.92 5.46
N ALA A 43 -0.96 0.95 6.23
CA ALA A 43 -1.39 -0.44 6.15
C ALA A 43 -2.87 -0.58 6.54
N CYS A 44 -3.61 -1.43 5.83
CA CYS A 44 -4.98 -1.80 6.17
C CYS A 44 -5.01 -3.11 6.96
N ASN A 45 -6.06 -3.31 7.76
CA ASN A 45 -6.26 -4.55 8.52
C ASN A 45 -6.54 -5.78 7.62
N PHE A 46 -6.94 -5.57 6.37
CA PHE A 46 -7.11 -6.64 5.38
C PHE A 46 -5.81 -7.42 5.14
N ARG A 47 -5.92 -8.75 5.13
CA ARG A 47 -4.81 -9.67 4.85
C ARG A 47 -5.09 -10.46 3.56
N PRO A 48 -4.38 -10.18 2.46
CA PRO A 48 -4.57 -10.92 1.20
C PRO A 48 -4.19 -12.38 1.37
N ARG A 49 -5.02 -13.28 0.83
CA ARG A 49 -4.74 -14.72 0.76
C ARG A 49 -4.45 -15.11 -0.68
N HIS A 50 -3.40 -15.88 -0.88
CA HIS A 50 -3.02 -16.41 -2.18
C HIS A 50 -3.54 -17.84 -2.31
N SER A 51 -4.00 -18.21 -3.51
CA SER A 51 -4.45 -19.58 -3.81
C SER A 51 -3.30 -20.60 -3.75
N SER A 52 -2.08 -20.14 -4.01
CA SER A 52 -0.84 -20.89 -3.84
C SER A 52 0.02 -20.29 -2.73
N LYS A 53 0.92 -21.09 -2.16
CA LYS A 53 1.85 -20.61 -1.13
C LYS A 53 2.89 -19.69 -1.75
N LEU A 54 2.80 -18.40 -1.45
CA LEU A 54 3.92 -17.46 -1.65
C LEU A 54 4.79 -17.45 -0.40
N GLY A 55 6.10 -17.31 -0.58
CA GLY A 55 7.07 -17.28 0.52
C GLY A 55 7.12 -15.96 1.29
N ASN A 56 6.48 -14.90 0.77
CA ASN A 56 6.49 -13.57 1.36
C ASN A 56 5.09 -13.18 1.85
N GLU A 57 5.04 -12.41 2.93
CA GLU A 57 3.81 -11.78 3.40
C GLU A 57 3.49 -10.53 2.56
N PHE A 58 2.20 -10.32 2.28
CA PHE A 58 1.69 -9.19 1.52
C PHE A 58 0.66 -8.43 2.34
N GLN A 59 0.62 -7.12 2.14
CA GLN A 59 -0.35 -6.23 2.77
C GLN A 59 -0.89 -5.21 1.75
N VAL A 60 -2.05 -4.64 2.09
CA VAL A 60 -2.65 -3.54 1.34
C VAL A 60 -2.40 -2.23 2.10
N PHE A 61 -1.98 -1.20 1.37
CA PHE A 61 -1.71 0.13 1.89
C PHE A 61 -2.54 1.17 1.13
N THR A 62 -3.05 2.18 1.82
CA THR A 62 -3.94 3.20 1.22
C THR A 62 -3.65 4.62 1.75
N ASN A 63 -3.99 5.64 0.97
CA ASN A 63 -3.97 7.05 1.39
C ASN A 63 -5.35 7.55 1.90
N TYR A 64 -6.31 6.65 2.08
CA TYR A 64 -7.64 6.91 2.59
C TYR A 64 -8.04 5.80 3.55
N ASP A 65 -8.90 6.09 4.53
CA ASP A 65 -9.36 5.07 5.47
C ASP A 65 -10.38 4.14 4.79
N ALA A 66 -9.94 2.94 4.42
CA ALA A 66 -10.75 1.94 3.73
C ALA A 66 -11.54 1.05 4.71
N GLY A 67 -12.27 1.66 5.64
CA GLY A 67 -13.02 1.00 6.72
C GLY A 67 -13.94 -0.13 6.25
N GLU A 68 -14.80 0.16 5.27
CA GLU A 68 -15.89 -0.75 4.88
C GLU A 68 -15.42 -2.04 4.18
N ARG A 69 -14.33 -1.97 3.41
CA ARG A 69 -13.90 -3.08 2.54
C ARG A 69 -12.55 -3.67 2.87
N LEU A 70 -11.68 -2.91 3.53
CA LEU A 70 -10.33 -3.35 3.91
C LEU A 70 -10.10 -3.35 5.42
N GLY A 71 -11.16 -3.18 6.22
CA GLY A 71 -11.09 -3.17 7.68
C GLY A 71 -10.43 -1.92 8.26
N GLY A 72 -10.28 -0.85 7.46
CA GLY A 72 -9.64 0.40 7.85
C GLY A 72 -8.14 0.28 8.06
N TRP A 73 -7.51 1.38 8.48
CA TRP A 73 -6.09 1.40 8.79
C TRP A 73 -5.74 0.60 10.05
N GLU A 74 -4.59 -0.06 10.02
CA GLU A 74 -3.97 -0.61 11.22
C GLU A 74 -3.66 0.51 12.22
N GLN A 75 -3.95 0.25 13.49
CA GLN A 75 -3.52 1.11 14.58
C GLN A 75 -2.05 0.81 14.88
N GLU A 76 -1.23 1.85 14.89
CA GLU A 76 0.15 1.75 15.37
C GLU A 76 0.10 1.59 16.90
N GLN A 77 0.78 0.56 17.42
CA GLN A 77 0.95 0.34 18.88
C GLN A 77 2.05 1.23 19.42
#